data_AF-A0A7Y4C3M4-F1
#
_entry.id   AF-A0A7Y4C3M4-F1
#
_cell.length_a   1.000
_cell.length_b   1.000
_cell.length_c   1.000
_cell.angle_alpha   90.00
_cell.angle_beta   90.00
_cell.angle_gamma   90.00
#
_symmetry.space_group_name_H-M   'P 1'
#
loop_
_entity.id
_entity.type
_entity.pdbx_description
1 polymer ?
#
loop_
_entity_poly.entity_id
_entity_poly.type
_entity_poly.pdbx_seq_one_letter_code
_entity_poly.pdbx_strand_id
1 'polypeptide(L)'
;MNYNRIVCFDLEMCCWNVDGVGTTGEIIEVGLAEIDLLNNEIVKRAQYYVKPQSDKVSPFCTELTGISPKTVQKQGRELQSVIKSMIKNFGGPNKIYAAWGHDDAILKAECEAKNIAMPFNEYINLATLYRVKQRLKDKRIGHRAAQEQMGIEWEGRQHSGYVDAYNLAKLALVLL
;
A
#
# COMPACT_ATOMS: atom_id res chain seq x y z
N MET A 1 17.44 -7.87 -10.55
CA MET A 1 15.99 -7.95 -10.27
C MET A 1 15.66 -9.38 -9.87
N ASN A 2 14.97 -9.59 -8.75
CA ASN A 2 14.50 -10.93 -8.34
C ASN A 2 13.00 -11.07 -8.66
N TYR A 3 12.68 -11.83 -9.70
CA TYR A 3 11.30 -12.03 -10.19
C TYR A 3 10.48 -13.02 -9.36
N ASN A 4 11.11 -13.79 -8.47
CA ASN A 4 10.43 -14.75 -7.59
C ASN A 4 9.93 -14.11 -6.30
N ARG A 5 10.20 -12.81 -6.10
CA ARG A 5 9.93 -12.11 -4.85
C ARG A 5 9.31 -10.76 -5.14
N ILE A 6 8.08 -10.56 -4.69
CA ILE A 6 7.30 -9.35 -4.95
C ILE A 6 6.92 -8.72 -3.62
N VAL A 7 7.01 -7.39 -3.55
CA VAL A 7 6.62 -6.62 -2.37
C VAL A 7 5.28 -5.98 -2.63
N CYS A 8 4.22 -6.53 -2.04
CA CYS A 8 2.92 -5.91 -2.01
C CYS A 8 2.95 -4.75 -0.99
N PHE A 9 2.39 -3.61 -1.36
CA PHE A 9 2.27 -2.46 -0.48
C PHE A 9 0.93 -1.77 -0.63
N ASP A 10 0.58 -1.01 0.40
CA ASP A 10 -0.63 -0.21 0.49
C ASP A 10 -0.32 1.07 1.29
N LEU A 11 -0.95 2.18 0.91
CA LEU A 11 -0.73 3.49 1.50
C LEU A 11 -1.98 4.02 2.18
N GLU A 12 -1.85 4.44 3.43
CA GLU A 12 -2.86 5.30 4.05
C GLU A 12 -2.40 6.75 3.99
N MET A 13 -3.35 7.65 3.72
CA MET A 13 -3.11 9.07 3.51
C MET A 13 -3.94 9.90 4.48
N CYS A 14 -3.46 11.10 4.80
CA CYS A 14 -4.32 12.16 5.32
C CYS A 14 -5.54 12.28 4.39
N CYS A 15 -6.73 12.37 4.97
CA CYS A 15 -7.95 12.49 4.19
C CYS A 15 -9.03 13.28 4.93
N TRP A 16 -9.92 13.88 4.15
CA TRP A 16 -11.04 14.69 4.65
C TRP A 16 -12.28 14.37 3.83
N ASN A 17 -13.43 14.62 4.44
CA ASN A 17 -14.72 14.57 3.78
C ASN A 17 -15.45 15.87 4.11
N VAL A 18 -15.71 16.69 3.08
CA VAL A 18 -16.48 17.92 3.19
C VAL A 18 -17.69 17.78 2.28
N ASP A 19 -18.89 17.79 2.87
CA ASP A 19 -20.17 17.67 2.16
C ASP A 19 -20.27 16.47 1.20
N GLY A 20 -19.67 15.33 1.59
CA GLY A 20 -19.66 14.11 0.78
C GLY A 20 -18.53 14.04 -0.25
N VAL A 21 -17.71 15.09 -0.35
CA VAL A 21 -16.55 15.14 -1.24
C VAL A 21 -15.30 14.74 -0.47
N GLY A 22 -14.76 13.57 -0.81
CA GLY A 22 -13.51 13.05 -0.27
C GLY A 22 -12.29 13.71 -0.92
N THR A 23 -11.31 14.08 -0.11
CA THR A 23 -9.99 14.56 -0.55
C THR A 23 -8.88 13.83 0.19
N THR A 24 -7.72 13.70 -0.45
CA THR A 24 -6.53 13.05 0.12
C THR A 24 -5.35 14.03 0.18
N GLY A 25 -4.38 13.73 1.04
CA GLY A 25 -3.18 14.52 1.28
C GLY A 25 -1.96 13.62 1.48
N GLU A 26 -1.04 14.03 2.33
CA GLU A 26 0.23 13.32 2.56
C GLU A 26 0.04 11.90 3.13
N ILE A 27 0.93 10.98 2.74
CA ILE A 27 1.03 9.62 3.25
C ILE A 27 1.27 9.65 4.77
N ILE A 28 0.55 8.79 5.49
CA ILE A 28 0.65 8.60 6.95
C ILE A 28 0.95 7.15 7.34
N GLU A 29 0.79 6.19 6.43
CA GLU A 29 1.20 4.79 6.62
C GLU A 29 1.71 4.20 5.31
N VAL A 30 2.75 3.36 5.41
CA VAL A 30 3.15 2.42 4.36
C VAL A 30 3.11 1.02 4.94
N GLY A 31 2.17 0.21 4.45
CA GLY A 31 2.12 -1.22 4.73
C GLY A 31 2.86 -2.02 3.68
N LEU A 32 3.56 -3.08 4.10
CA LEU A 32 4.40 -3.90 3.22
C LEU A 32 4.20 -5.39 3.55
N ALA A 33 4.11 -6.21 2.52
CA ALA A 33 4.15 -7.67 2.60
C ALA A 33 4.94 -8.23 1.41
N GLU A 34 6.01 -8.97 1.69
CA GLU A 34 6.79 -9.65 0.65
C GLU A 34 6.30 -11.08 0.48
N ILE A 35 6.16 -11.52 -0.77
CA ILE A 35 5.82 -12.90 -1.13
C ILE A 35 7.01 -13.61 -1.77
N ASP A 36 7.07 -14.93 -1.56
CA ASP A 36 7.92 -15.87 -2.28
C ASP A 36 7.06 -16.74 -3.19
N LEU A 37 7.22 -16.55 -4.50
CA LEU A 37 6.45 -17.28 -5.50
C LEU A 37 6.88 -18.75 -5.63
N LEU A 38 8.13 -19.09 -5.28
CA LEU A 38 8.61 -20.48 -5.39
C LEU A 38 8.02 -21.33 -4.26
N ASN A 39 8.02 -20.78 -3.05
CA ASN A 39 7.51 -21.47 -1.85
C ASN A 39 6.02 -21.20 -1.60
N ASN A 40 5.40 -20.31 -2.39
CA ASN A 40 4.01 -19.90 -2.28
C ASN A 40 3.64 -19.37 -0.89
N GLU A 41 4.44 -18.46 -0.34
CA GLU A 41 4.31 -17.98 1.04
C GLU A 41 4.54 -16.48 1.18
N ILE A 42 3.99 -15.90 2.25
CA ILE A 42 4.26 -14.52 2.68
C ILE A 42 5.40 -14.58 3.69
N VAL A 43 6.57 -14.07 3.30
CA VAL A 43 7.83 -14.27 4.05
C VAL A 43 8.18 -13.11 4.98
N LYS A 44 7.59 -11.94 4.75
CA LYS A 44 7.94 -10.73 5.51
C LYS A 44 6.82 -9.73 5.46
N ARG A 45 6.60 -9.02 6.56
CA ARG A 45 5.66 -7.90 6.65
C ARG A 45 6.30 -6.73 7.41
N ALA A 46 5.88 -5.51 7.12
CA ALA A 46 6.24 -4.34 7.90
C ALA A 46 5.18 -3.25 7.82
N GLN A 47 5.13 -2.43 8.86
CA GLN A 47 4.32 -1.23 8.94
C GLN A 47 5.23 -0.05 9.24
N TYR A 48 5.08 1.05 8.49
CA TYR A 48 5.79 2.29 8.76
C TYR A 48 4.81 3.46 8.78
N TYR A 49 4.67 4.11 9.93
CA TYR A 49 3.96 5.39 10.00
C TYR A 49 4.83 6.51 9.46
N VAL A 50 4.20 7.40 8.70
CA VAL A 50 4.81 8.60 8.13
C VAL A 50 4.24 9.82 8.84
N LYS A 51 5.11 10.77 9.19
CA LYS A 51 4.69 12.06 9.72
C LYS A 51 4.46 13.03 8.55
N PRO A 52 3.22 13.54 8.36
CA PRO A 52 2.95 14.55 7.35
C PRO A 52 3.65 15.88 7.73
N GLN A 53 4.10 16.63 6.73
CA GLN A 53 4.84 17.89 6.91
C GLN A 53 3.93 19.12 6.82
N SER A 54 2.90 19.05 5.97
CA SER A 54 1.96 20.14 5.66
C SER A 54 0.53 19.82 6.08
N ASP A 55 0.19 18.54 6.22
CA ASP A 55 -1.16 18.06 6.54
C ASP A 55 -1.32 17.61 8.00
N LYS A 56 -2.57 17.37 8.37
CA LYS A 56 -2.96 16.82 9.67
C LYS A 56 -3.94 15.68 9.49
N VAL A 57 -3.78 14.64 10.30
CA VAL A 57 -4.75 13.55 10.40
C VAL A 57 -6.07 14.10 10.94
N SER A 58 -7.11 14.07 10.12
CA SER A 58 -8.45 14.55 10.49
C SER A 58 -9.21 13.51 11.35
N PRO A 59 -10.31 13.89 12.01
CA PRO A 59 -11.20 12.92 12.66
C PRO A 59 -11.73 11.87 11.69
N PHE A 60 -12.13 12.27 10.48
CA PHE A 60 -12.57 11.36 9.43
C PHE A 60 -11.48 10.36 9.05
N CYS A 61 -10.24 10.83 8.85
CA CYS A 61 -9.09 9.99 8.57
C CYS A 61 -8.80 9.01 9.71
N THR A 62 -8.92 9.46 10.97
CA THR A 62 -8.75 8.60 12.14
C THR A 62 -9.82 7.51 12.19
N GLU A 63 -11.07 7.84 11.92
CA GLU A 63 -12.17 6.87 11.89
C GLU A 63 -11.99 5.86 10.76
N LEU A 64 -11.61 6.34 9.57
CA LEU A 64 -11.41 5.50 8.39
C LEU A 64 -10.21 4.57 8.55
N THR A 65 -9.05 5.09 8.96
CA THR A 65 -7.78 4.35 8.97
C THR A 65 -7.43 3.74 10.33
N GLY A 66 -8.05 4.21 11.41
CA GLY A 66 -7.64 3.89 12.78
C GLY A 66 -6.36 4.60 13.23
N ILE A 67 -5.73 5.38 12.36
CA ILE A 67 -4.48 6.09 12.66
C ILE A 67 -4.82 7.41 13.34
N SER A 68 -4.42 7.57 14.61
CA SER A 68 -4.65 8.82 15.34
C SER A 68 -3.50 9.83 15.16
N PRO A 69 -3.75 11.14 15.37
CA PRO A 69 -2.67 12.14 15.43
C PRO A 69 -1.58 11.77 16.45
N LYS A 70 -1.95 11.14 17.57
CA LYS A 70 -1.01 10.67 18.60
C LYS A 70 -0.16 9.50 18.12
N THR A 71 -0.70 8.60 17.29
CA THR A 71 0.04 7.51 16.65
C THR A 71 1.13 8.09 15.75
N VAL A 72 0.74 9.00 14.86
CA VAL A 72 1.67 9.67 13.93
C VAL A 72 2.72 10.50 14.68
N GLN A 73 2.34 11.21 15.74
CA GLN A 73 3.29 11.97 16.55
C GLN A 73 4.35 11.09 17.21
N LYS A 74 3.96 9.90 17.71
CA LYS A 74 4.85 9.01 18.46
C LYS A 74 5.69 8.08 17.58
N GLN A 75 5.11 7.59 16.49
CA GLN A 75 5.68 6.54 15.66
C GLN A 75 6.00 6.99 14.24
N GLY A 76 5.41 8.11 13.80
CA GLY A 76 5.62 8.67 12.48
C GLY A 76 7.05 9.13 12.29
N ARG A 77 7.62 8.77 11.14
CA ARG A 77 8.94 9.21 10.71
C ARG A 77 8.80 10.06 9.45
N GLU A 78 9.81 10.86 9.15
CA GLU A 78 9.89 11.54 7.85
C GLU A 78 9.82 10.51 6.71
N LEU A 79 9.10 10.83 5.63
CA LEU A 79 8.94 9.93 4.48
C LEU A 79 10.30 9.42 3.99
N GLN A 80 11.31 10.28 3.90
CA GLN A 80 12.66 9.90 3.48
C GLN A 80 13.27 8.77 4.34
N SER A 81 12.99 8.75 5.65
CA SER A 81 13.46 7.68 6.54
C SER A 81 12.68 6.38 6.35
N VAL A 82 11.40 6.47 6.00
CA VAL A 82 10.58 5.32 5.62
C VAL A 82 11.06 4.73 4.30
N ILE A 83 11.32 5.55 3.27
CA ILE A 83 11.90 5.13 1.98
C ILE A 83 13.25 4.42 2.18
N LYS A 84 14.15 4.97 3.01
CA LYS A 84 15.41 4.30 3.37
C LYS A 84 15.18 2.91 4.01
N SER A 85 14.14 2.78 4.84
CA SER A 85 13.77 1.50 5.45
C SER A 85 13.22 0.52 4.42
N MET A 86 12.41 0.98 3.46
CA MET A 86 11.91 0.16 2.35
C MET A 86 13.07 -0.38 1.51
N ILE A 87 14.00 0.48 1.10
CA ILE A 87 15.16 0.06 0.29
C ILE A 87 15.99 -0.97 1.06
N LYS A 88 16.33 -0.68 2.33
CA LYS A 88 17.16 -1.57 3.15
C LYS A 88 16.50 -2.92 3.40
N ASN A 89 15.21 -2.93 3.73
CA ASN A 89 14.54 -4.12 4.26
C ASN A 89 13.78 -4.91 3.20
N PHE A 90 13.38 -4.27 2.09
CA PHE A 90 12.54 -4.85 1.04
C PHE A 90 13.20 -4.76 -0.34
N GLY A 91 14.48 -4.41 -0.42
CA GLY A 91 15.31 -4.53 -1.63
C GLY A 91 15.19 -3.38 -2.63
N GLY A 92 14.22 -2.47 -2.45
CA GLY A 92 14.06 -1.25 -3.25
C GLY A 92 14.14 -1.51 -4.76
N PRO A 93 15.11 -0.93 -5.49
CA PRO A 93 15.18 -1.05 -6.95
C PRO A 93 15.52 -2.46 -7.47
N ASN A 94 15.89 -3.40 -6.59
CA ASN A 94 16.19 -4.79 -6.96
C ASN A 94 14.98 -5.73 -6.91
N LYS A 95 13.81 -5.21 -6.53
CA LYS A 95 12.56 -5.96 -6.34
C LYS A 95 11.43 -5.31 -7.13
N ILE A 96 10.42 -6.12 -7.40
CA ILE A 96 9.15 -5.69 -8.00
C ILE A 96 8.21 -5.31 -6.86
N TYR A 97 7.59 -4.15 -6.96
CA TYR A 97 6.55 -3.71 -6.03
C TYR A 97 5.17 -3.87 -6.66
N ALA A 98 4.15 -4.12 -5.86
CA ALA A 98 2.79 -4.26 -6.33
C ALA A 98 1.81 -3.58 -5.39
N ALA A 99 0.76 -2.96 -5.94
CA ALA A 99 -0.35 -2.43 -5.15
C ALA A 99 -1.68 -2.69 -5.86
N TRP A 100 -2.79 -2.44 -5.15
CA TRP A 100 -4.12 -2.49 -5.74
C TRP A 100 -4.51 -1.14 -6.37
N GLY A 101 -3.88 -0.80 -7.50
CA GLY A 101 -4.19 0.45 -8.20
C GLY A 101 -2.95 1.17 -8.69
N HIS A 102 -2.83 2.45 -8.35
CA HIS A 102 -1.72 3.32 -8.77
C HIS A 102 -1.08 4.02 -7.57
N ASP A 103 -0.91 3.28 -6.47
CA ASP A 103 -0.20 3.76 -5.29
C ASP A 103 1.26 4.08 -5.59
N ASP A 104 1.82 3.52 -6.67
CA ASP A 104 3.12 3.91 -7.21
C ASP A 104 3.14 5.38 -7.63
N ALA A 105 2.09 5.85 -8.32
CA ALA A 105 1.97 7.24 -8.75
C ALA A 105 1.77 8.17 -7.56
N ILE A 106 1.01 7.75 -6.54
CA ILE A 106 0.83 8.51 -5.30
C ILE A 106 2.15 8.67 -4.55
N LEU A 107 2.85 7.56 -4.31
CA LEU A 107 4.15 7.56 -3.64
C LEU A 107 5.18 8.38 -4.43
N LYS A 108 5.19 8.26 -5.75
CA LYS A 108 6.06 9.04 -6.63
C LYS A 108 5.79 10.53 -6.53
N ALA A 109 4.54 10.96 -6.60
CA ALA A 109 4.18 12.38 -6.51
C ALA A 109 4.64 12.99 -5.17
N GLU A 110 4.43 12.31 -4.05
CA GLU A 110 4.89 12.81 -2.75
C GLU A 110 6.41 12.77 -2.60
N CYS A 111 7.07 11.74 -3.16
CA CYS A 111 8.53 11.69 -3.23
C CYS A 111 9.09 12.88 -4.02
N GLU A 112 8.54 13.17 -5.20
CA GLU A 112 8.94 14.32 -6.03
C GLU A 112 8.73 15.65 -5.29
N ALA A 113 7.56 15.84 -4.68
CA ALA A 113 7.26 17.05 -3.89
C ALA A 113 8.26 17.26 -2.73
N LYS A 114 8.82 16.18 -2.17
CA LYS A 114 9.76 16.20 -1.05
C LYS A 114 11.23 16.02 -1.47
N ASN A 115 11.52 16.04 -2.78
CA ASN A 115 12.87 15.79 -3.33
C ASN A 115 13.49 14.46 -2.86
N ILE A 116 12.68 13.40 -2.82
CA ILE A 116 13.07 12.04 -2.45
C ILE A 116 13.09 11.18 -3.71
N ALA A 117 14.12 10.36 -3.88
CA ALA A 117 14.15 9.38 -4.97
C ALA A 117 13.15 8.24 -4.68
N MET A 118 12.43 7.82 -5.73
CA MET A 118 11.52 6.67 -5.65
C MET A 118 12.25 5.39 -5.19
N PRO A 119 11.71 4.60 -4.25
CA PRO A 119 12.40 3.42 -3.72
C PRO A 119 12.53 2.25 -4.70
N PHE A 120 11.74 2.22 -5.78
CA PHE A 120 11.68 1.11 -6.73
C PHE A 120 11.41 1.61 -8.15
N ASN A 121 11.73 0.76 -9.13
CA ASN A 121 11.57 1.07 -10.56
C ASN A 121 10.55 0.15 -11.27
N GLU A 122 10.30 -1.03 -10.71
CA GLU A 122 9.38 -2.02 -11.29
C GLU A 122 8.11 -2.12 -10.46
N TYR A 123 6.97 -2.01 -11.12
CA TYR A 123 5.66 -1.96 -10.48
C TYR A 123 4.62 -2.83 -11.20
N ILE A 124 3.80 -3.55 -10.43
CA ILE A 124 2.64 -4.30 -10.92
C ILE A 124 1.37 -3.75 -10.27
N ASN A 125 0.45 -3.27 -11.10
CA ASN A 125 -0.91 -2.98 -10.69
C ASN A 125 -1.75 -4.28 -10.68
N LEU A 126 -1.96 -4.84 -9.49
CA LEU A 126 -2.70 -6.11 -9.33
C LEU A 126 -4.19 -5.99 -9.68
N ALA A 127 -4.79 -4.80 -9.56
CA ALA A 127 -6.18 -4.58 -9.97
C ALA A 127 -6.34 -4.73 -11.50
N THR A 128 -5.35 -4.26 -12.26
CA THR A 128 -5.32 -4.44 -13.72
C THR A 128 -5.13 -5.91 -14.07
N LEU A 129 -4.18 -6.61 -13.43
CA LEU A 129 -3.96 -8.04 -13.66
C LEU A 129 -5.20 -8.88 -13.35
N TYR A 130 -5.85 -8.61 -12.21
CA TYR A 130 -7.10 -9.26 -11.82
C TYR A 130 -8.18 -9.09 -12.89
N ARG A 131 -8.41 -7.86 -13.37
CA ARG A 131 -9.43 -7.58 -14.40
C ARG A 131 -9.15 -8.33 -15.69
N VAL A 132 -7.89 -8.42 -16.11
CA VAL A 132 -7.48 -9.19 -17.28
C VAL A 132 -7.79 -10.67 -17.08
N LYS A 133 -7.37 -11.26 -15.95
CA LYS A 133 -7.64 -12.69 -15.66
C LYS A 133 -9.14 -13.01 -15.59
N GLN A 134 -9.93 -12.12 -15.01
CA GLN A 134 -11.37 -12.31 -14.84
C GLN A 134 -12.20 -11.84 -16.04
N ARG A 135 -11.57 -11.37 -17.13
CA ARG A 135 -12.24 -10.82 -18.33
C ARG A 135 -13.27 -9.74 -17.99
N LEU A 136 -12.99 -8.95 -16.95
CA LEU A 136 -13.83 -7.84 -16.55
C LEU A 136 -13.62 -6.69 -17.54
N LYS A 137 -14.73 -6.18 -18.09
CA LYS A 137 -14.73 -4.98 -18.93
C LYS A 137 -14.49 -3.74 -18.04
N ASP A 138 -15.46 -2.84 -17.94
CA ASP A 138 -15.28 -1.53 -17.31
C ASP A 138 -15.63 -1.48 -15.82
N LYS A 139 -15.97 -2.63 -15.23
CA LYS A 139 -16.35 -2.67 -13.82
C LYS A 139 -15.11 -2.60 -12.94
N ARG A 140 -14.91 -1.45 -12.28
CA ARG A 140 -13.96 -1.35 -11.16
C ARG A 140 -14.44 -2.23 -10.01
N ILE A 141 -13.50 -2.90 -9.37
CA ILE A 141 -13.74 -3.74 -8.20
C ILE A 141 -12.74 -3.37 -7.11
N GLY A 142 -13.23 -3.24 -5.88
CA GLY A 142 -12.38 -3.00 -4.72
C GLY A 142 -11.57 -4.25 -4.37
N HIS A 143 -10.40 -4.04 -3.77
CA HIS A 143 -9.48 -5.11 -3.39
C HIS A 143 -10.16 -6.23 -2.62
N ARG A 144 -10.83 -5.88 -1.51
CA ARG A 144 -11.55 -6.85 -0.68
C ARG A 144 -12.60 -7.66 -1.45
N ALA A 145 -13.41 -7.00 -2.27
CA ALA A 145 -14.42 -7.68 -3.08
C ALA A 145 -13.80 -8.62 -4.13
N ALA A 146 -12.65 -8.24 -4.71
CA ALA A 146 -11.92 -9.08 -5.65
C ALA A 146 -11.36 -10.33 -4.97
N GLN A 147 -10.82 -10.17 -3.77
CA GLN A 147 -10.30 -11.24 -2.94
C GLN A 147 -11.41 -12.22 -2.50
N GLU A 148 -12.54 -11.70 -2.03
CA GLU A 148 -13.71 -12.50 -1.63
C GLU A 148 -14.29 -13.30 -2.80
N GLN A 149 -14.32 -12.72 -4.02
CA GLN A 149 -14.73 -13.44 -5.23
C GLN A 149 -13.80 -14.60 -5.62
N MET A 150 -12.55 -14.58 -5.16
CA MET A 150 -11.60 -15.68 -5.33
C MET A 150 -11.64 -16.68 -4.18
N GLY A 151 -12.59 -16.54 -3.24
CA GLY A 151 -12.70 -17.43 -2.09
C GLY A 151 -11.60 -17.25 -1.04
N ILE A 152 -10.91 -16.12 -1.07
CA ILE A 152 -9.84 -15.79 -0.12
C ILE A 152 -10.44 -14.94 0.99
N GLU A 153 -10.37 -15.40 2.23
CA GLU A 153 -10.90 -14.67 3.38
C GLU A 153 -10.09 -13.40 3.67
N TRP A 154 -10.79 -12.30 3.97
CA TRP A 154 -10.19 -11.04 4.42
C TRP A 154 -9.83 -11.12 5.91
N GLU A 155 -8.57 -10.87 6.24
CA GLU A 155 -8.09 -10.89 7.62
C GLU A 155 -7.83 -9.48 8.14
N GLY A 156 -8.37 -9.13 9.31
CA GLY A 156 -8.08 -7.88 9.99
C GLY A 156 -8.93 -6.68 9.52
N ARG A 157 -8.56 -5.49 10.01
CA ARG A 157 -9.29 -4.24 9.76
C ARG A 157 -8.87 -3.64 8.42
N GLN A 158 -9.83 -3.48 7.51
CA GLN A 158 -9.63 -2.74 6.26
C GLN A 158 -9.24 -1.29 6.53
N HIS A 159 -8.49 -0.67 5.61
CA HIS A 159 -7.90 0.66 5.77
C HIS A 159 -6.86 0.70 6.90
N SER A 160 -6.10 -0.38 7.03
CA SER A 160 -4.80 -0.34 7.67
C SER A 160 -3.82 -0.83 6.63
N GLY A 161 -2.88 0.01 6.20
CA GLY A 161 -1.96 -0.35 5.13
C GLY A 161 -1.24 -1.68 5.41
N TYR A 162 -0.87 -1.94 6.67
CA TYR A 162 -0.27 -3.21 7.10
C TYR A 162 -1.16 -4.45 6.89
N VAL A 163 -2.47 -4.29 7.08
CA VAL A 163 -3.47 -5.35 6.88
C VAL A 163 -3.80 -5.49 5.39
N ASP A 164 -3.99 -4.36 4.70
CA ASP A 164 -4.37 -4.31 3.30
C ASP A 164 -3.23 -4.85 2.43
N ALA A 165 -1.96 -4.51 2.71
CA ALA A 165 -0.80 -5.09 2.03
C ALA A 165 -0.68 -6.61 2.24
N TYR A 166 -1.04 -7.13 3.42
CA TYR A 166 -1.02 -8.57 3.70
C TYR A 166 -2.11 -9.32 2.94
N ASN A 167 -3.33 -8.79 2.93
CA ASN A 167 -4.41 -9.35 2.12
C ASN A 167 -4.07 -9.29 0.63
N LEU A 168 -3.44 -8.19 0.18
CA LEU A 168 -2.98 -8.06 -1.19
C LEU A 168 -1.93 -9.12 -1.54
N ALA A 169 -1.02 -9.43 -0.62
CA ALA A 169 -0.06 -10.50 -0.77
C ALA A 169 -0.74 -11.88 -0.88
N LYS A 170 -1.79 -12.16 -0.09
CA LYS A 170 -2.59 -13.40 -0.25
C LYS A 170 -3.21 -13.49 -1.64
N LEU A 171 -3.79 -12.39 -2.12
CA LEU A 171 -4.38 -12.33 -3.46
C LEU A 171 -3.31 -12.49 -4.55
N ALA A 172 -2.14 -11.86 -4.38
CA ALA A 172 -1.03 -11.93 -5.31
C ALA A 172 -0.50 -13.36 -5.49
N LEU A 173 -0.39 -14.15 -4.41
CA LEU A 173 0.00 -15.57 -4.46
C LEU A 173 -0.96 -16.43 -5.30
N VAL A 174 -2.23 -16.04 -5.40
CA VAL A 174 -3.21 -16.76 -6.25
C VAL A 174 -3.25 -16.19 -7.67
N LEU A 175 -2.92 -14.89 -7.83
CA LEU A 175 -2.96 -14.20 -9.12
C LEU A 175 -1.71 -14.35 -9.98
N LEU A 176 -0.58 -14.74 -9.43
CA LEU A 176 0.70 -14.83 -10.14
C LEU A 176 1.13 -16.28 -10.32
#